data_AF-A0A942FB91-F1
#
_entry.id   AF-A0A942FB91-F1
#
_cell.length_a   1.000
_cell.length_b   1.000
_cell.length_c   1.000
_cell.angle_alpha   90.00
_cell.angle_beta   90.00
_cell.angle_gamma   90.00
#
_symmetry.space_group_name_H-M   'P 1'
#
loop_
_entity.id
_entity.type
_entity.pdbx_description
1 polymer ?
#
loop_
_entity_poly.entity_id
_entity_poly.type
_entity_poly.pdbx_seq_one_letter_code
_entity_poly.pdbx_strand_id
1 'polypeptide(L)'
;MKPLFIIILILIFGSPAYGGEQGRAPAPGNGSEKTFIYTAKKLGLPILKASIKIGNGYSEQGKNLHKIEAQVISLKVPGFLFRINNHFTSFMEMNSFSPLRYVKEIDQEGLFIQRKNYSETITFDSILHKAIVEKKETGERREVLFPSHAYDPLALFARYHLKESLPPDQEVRISIFDGVKFRQMVFQSKRSRVISKVFGEVDAVCLESTTAFSSFGEKEGNIRIWYTANGDKIPISLELDLPVGVVRFELEEIREG
;
A
#
# COMPACT_ATOMS: atom_id res chain seq x y z
N MET A 1 23.08 3.90 -18.36
CA MET A 1 21.98 2.89 -18.33
C MET A 1 20.81 3.45 -17.54
N LYS A 2 19.55 3.09 -17.84
CA LYS A 2 18.38 3.56 -17.06
C LYS A 2 18.23 2.70 -15.78
N PRO A 3 18.00 3.29 -14.60
CA PRO A 3 18.12 2.58 -13.32
C PRO A 3 16.91 1.68 -13.00
N LEU A 4 17.18 0.54 -12.37
CA LEU A 4 16.18 -0.38 -11.86
C LEU A 4 15.59 0.18 -10.56
N PHE A 5 14.29 0.49 -10.53
CA PHE A 5 13.59 0.74 -9.26
C PHE A 5 12.99 -0.56 -8.71
N ILE A 6 12.73 -0.59 -7.40
CA ILE A 6 11.82 -1.54 -6.77
C ILE A 6 11.08 -0.71 -5.71
N ILE A 7 9.91 -0.21 -6.08
CA ILE A 7 8.94 0.38 -5.15
C ILE A 7 7.78 -0.61 -5.09
N ILE A 8 7.54 -1.15 -3.90
CA ILE A 8 6.52 -2.17 -3.65
C ILE A 8 5.20 -1.42 -3.42
N LEU A 9 4.25 -1.59 -4.35
CA LEU A 9 2.94 -0.94 -4.25
C LEU A 9 2.06 -1.71 -3.25
N ILE A 10 1.90 -1.16 -2.05
CA ILE A 10 1.15 -1.82 -0.96
C ILE A 10 -0.35 -1.45 -1.04
N LEU A 11 -1.10 -2.34 -1.69
CA LEU A 11 -2.51 -2.75 -1.48
C LEU A 11 -3.69 -1.73 -1.43
N ILE A 12 -4.80 -2.10 -2.10
CA ILE A 12 -5.84 -1.21 -2.66
C ILE A 12 -7.25 -1.90 -2.89
N PHE A 13 -8.32 -1.35 -2.27
CA PHE A 13 -9.84 -1.27 -2.50
C PHE A 13 -10.88 -2.42 -2.33
N GLY A 14 -12.23 -2.16 -2.23
CA GLY A 14 -13.07 -0.96 -2.57
C GLY A 14 -14.53 -0.83 -2.09
N SER A 15 -15.16 0.35 -2.35
CA SER A 15 -16.60 0.79 -2.53
C SER A 15 -17.66 0.98 -1.36
N PRO A 16 -19.00 1.07 -1.57
CA PRO A 16 -19.96 1.23 -0.43
C PRO A 16 -21.34 0.51 -0.56
N ALA A 17 -22.23 0.70 0.42
CA ALA A 17 -23.68 0.44 0.33
C ALA A 17 -24.51 1.51 1.11
N TYR A 18 -25.80 1.68 0.76
CA TYR A 18 -26.63 2.85 1.13
C TYR A 18 -27.54 2.66 2.36
N GLY A 19 -27.83 3.79 3.05
CA GLY A 19 -28.89 3.93 4.06
C GLY A 19 -28.75 5.25 4.81
N GLY A 20 -29.75 6.13 4.77
CA GLY A 20 -29.61 7.52 5.23
C GLY A 20 -30.21 7.80 6.60
N GLU A 21 -29.37 8.26 7.54
CA GLU A 21 -29.80 9.04 8.71
C GLU A 21 -28.64 9.94 9.17
N GLN A 22 -28.93 11.13 9.74
CA GLN A 22 -27.89 11.99 10.33
C GLN A 22 -27.51 11.53 11.75
N GLY A 23 -27.01 10.29 11.83
CA GLY A 23 -26.37 9.77 13.04
C GLY A 23 -25.12 10.56 13.39
N ARG A 24 -24.94 10.87 14.69
CA ARG A 24 -23.70 11.51 15.18
C ARG A 24 -22.49 10.66 14.77
N ALA A 25 -21.39 11.32 14.38
CA ALA A 25 -20.10 10.66 14.28
C ALA A 25 -19.80 9.93 15.61
N PRO A 26 -19.34 8.66 15.57
CA PRO A 26 -19.01 7.94 16.79
C PRO A 26 -17.94 8.72 17.55
N ALA A 27 -18.07 8.78 18.87
CA ALA A 27 -17.02 9.32 19.73
C ALA A 27 -15.70 8.55 19.45
N PRO A 28 -14.53 9.19 19.59
CA PRO A 28 -13.24 8.53 19.34
C PRO A 28 -12.99 7.45 20.40
N GLY A 29 -13.54 6.27 20.16
CA GLY A 29 -13.25 5.06 20.91
C GLY A 29 -11.76 4.76 20.81
N ASN A 30 -11.20 4.20 21.88
CA ASN A 30 -9.78 3.86 21.98
C ASN A 30 -9.46 2.77 20.94
N GLY A 31 -9.08 3.20 19.74
CA GLY A 31 -9.13 2.37 18.54
C GLY A 31 -7.97 1.40 18.48
N SER A 32 -8.26 0.11 18.68
CA SER A 32 -7.25 -0.95 18.73
C SER A 32 -6.33 -0.96 17.52
N GLU A 33 -5.06 -1.25 17.79
CA GLU A 33 -4.00 -1.27 16.80
C GLU A 33 -4.01 -2.61 16.07
N LYS A 34 -4.37 -2.62 14.78
CA LYS A 34 -4.32 -3.83 13.95
C LYS A 34 -3.01 -3.87 13.15
N THR A 35 -2.24 -4.95 13.31
CA THR A 35 -1.03 -5.22 12.53
C THR A 35 -1.16 -6.50 11.72
N PHE A 36 -1.13 -6.37 10.40
CA PHE A 36 -1.14 -7.46 9.42
C PHE A 36 0.29 -7.86 9.08
N ILE A 37 0.63 -9.14 9.13
CA ILE A 37 1.97 -9.67 8.83
C ILE A 37 1.88 -10.64 7.65
N TYR A 38 2.78 -10.46 6.69
CA TYR A 38 2.81 -11.20 5.43
C TYR A 38 4.18 -11.87 5.22
N THR A 39 4.17 -13.01 4.54
CA THR A 39 5.39 -13.59 3.95
C THR A 39 5.35 -13.42 2.43
N ALA A 40 6.39 -12.80 1.86
CA ALA A 40 6.58 -12.75 0.42
C ALA A 40 7.33 -14.00 -0.07
N LYS A 41 6.81 -14.64 -1.10
CA LYS A 41 7.41 -15.80 -1.78
C LYS A 41 7.77 -15.46 -3.22
N LYS A 42 8.84 -16.05 -3.72
CA LYS A 42 9.19 -16.12 -5.15
C LYS A 42 9.55 -17.56 -5.51
N LEU A 43 8.92 -18.11 -6.55
CA LEU A 43 9.05 -19.54 -6.91
C LEU A 43 8.76 -20.47 -5.71
N GLY A 44 7.74 -20.13 -4.91
CA GLY A 44 7.38 -20.84 -3.67
C GLY A 44 8.28 -20.57 -2.45
N LEU A 45 9.55 -20.20 -2.67
CA LEU A 45 10.51 -19.92 -1.60
C LEU A 45 10.20 -18.59 -0.89
N PRO A 46 10.12 -18.56 0.45
CA PRO A 46 9.94 -17.32 1.20
C PRO A 46 11.21 -16.46 1.13
N ILE A 47 11.05 -15.18 0.85
CA ILE A 47 12.16 -14.23 0.62
C ILE A 47 12.07 -12.96 1.48
N LEU A 48 10.87 -12.46 1.79
CA LEU A 48 10.66 -11.27 2.60
C LEU A 48 9.60 -11.54 3.69
N LYS A 49 9.67 -10.79 4.79
CA LYS A 49 8.48 -10.45 5.59
C LYS A 49 8.03 -9.05 5.22
N ALA A 50 6.72 -8.81 5.30
CA ALA A 50 6.18 -7.46 5.35
C ALA A 50 5.21 -7.33 6.53
N SER A 51 5.10 -6.13 7.09
CA SER A 51 4.07 -5.77 8.06
C SER A 51 3.33 -4.52 7.60
N ILE A 52 2.06 -4.41 7.97
CA ILE A 52 1.28 -3.17 7.86
C ILE A 52 0.52 -2.98 9.18
N LYS A 53 0.83 -1.90 9.88
CA LYS A 53 0.28 -1.49 11.18
C LYS A 53 -0.65 -0.30 10.97
N ILE A 54 -1.86 -0.39 11.52
CA ILE A 54 -2.89 0.65 11.49
C ILE A 54 -3.03 1.25 12.88
N GLY A 55 -2.61 2.50 13.04
CA GLY A 55 -2.78 3.29 14.25
C GLY A 55 -3.88 4.35 14.10
N ASN A 56 -4.77 4.41 15.07
CA ASN A 56 -5.86 5.39 15.16
C ASN A 56 -5.52 6.47 16.21
N GLY A 57 -6.18 7.63 16.13
CA GLY A 57 -6.09 8.67 17.17
C GLY A 57 -4.80 9.48 17.20
N TYR A 58 -3.94 9.42 16.17
CA TYR A 58 -2.75 10.26 16.12
C TYR A 58 -3.16 11.73 15.94
N SER A 59 -2.66 12.63 16.78
CA SER A 59 -2.99 14.05 16.73
C SER A 59 -1.76 14.87 16.35
N GLU A 60 -1.83 15.58 15.22
CA GLU A 60 -0.79 16.49 14.73
C GLU A 60 -1.41 17.86 14.45
N GLN A 61 -0.87 18.92 15.08
CA GLN A 61 -1.37 20.30 14.96
C GLN A 61 -2.89 20.44 15.26
N GLY A 62 -3.43 19.60 16.15
CA GLY A 62 -4.85 19.58 16.51
C GLY A 62 -5.77 18.86 15.51
N LYS A 63 -5.22 18.30 14.42
CA LYS A 63 -5.95 17.39 13.52
C LYS A 63 -5.79 15.95 14.00
N ASN A 64 -6.90 15.22 14.07
CA ASN A 64 -6.88 13.77 14.28
C ASN A 64 -6.72 13.03 12.95
N LEU A 65 -5.72 12.15 12.89
CA LEU A 65 -5.24 11.47 11.69
C LEU A 65 -5.20 9.95 11.92
N HIS A 66 -5.29 9.17 10.84
CA HIS A 66 -4.76 7.80 10.86
C HIS A 66 -3.26 7.86 10.60
N LYS A 67 -2.50 6.98 11.27
CA LYS A 67 -1.10 6.71 10.99
C LYS A 67 -0.97 5.26 10.53
N ILE A 68 -0.44 5.06 9.33
CA ILE A 68 -0.23 3.74 8.75
C ILE A 68 1.26 3.53 8.58
N GLU A 69 1.78 2.46 9.16
CA GLU A 69 3.20 2.10 9.11
C GLU A 69 3.34 0.76 8.38
N ALA A 70 4.22 0.68 7.39
CA ALA A 70 4.55 -0.57 6.73
C ALA A 70 6.06 -0.80 6.66
N GLN A 71 6.48 -2.03 6.90
CA GLN A 71 7.88 -2.44 6.82
C GLN A 71 8.02 -3.61 5.85
N VAL A 72 9.12 -3.67 5.11
CA VAL A 72 9.49 -4.83 4.27
C VAL A 72 10.94 -5.22 4.56
N ILE A 73 11.16 -6.45 5.04
CA ILE A 73 12.47 -6.96 5.46
C ILE A 73 12.81 -8.25 4.70
N SER A 74 14.04 -8.36 4.19
CA SER A 74 14.57 -9.62 3.64
C SER A 74 14.81 -10.68 4.71
N LEU A 75 14.43 -11.94 4.43
CA LEU A 75 14.74 -13.09 5.29
C LEU A 75 16.23 -13.45 5.23
N LYS A 76 16.82 -13.85 6.37
CA LYS A 76 18.27 -14.15 6.51
C LYS A 76 18.79 -15.19 5.52
N VAL A 77 17.95 -16.12 5.06
CA VAL A 77 18.25 -17.10 4.01
C VAL A 77 17.06 -17.10 3.04
N PRO A 78 17.25 -16.95 1.72
CA PRO A 78 18.51 -16.76 0.99
C PRO A 78 19.00 -15.30 0.94
N GLY A 79 18.82 -14.52 2.02
CA GLY A 79 19.25 -13.11 2.16
C GLY A 79 20.76 -12.82 2.04
N PHE A 80 21.57 -13.79 1.63
CA PHE A 80 22.94 -13.54 1.13
C PHE A 80 22.94 -12.95 -0.29
N LEU A 81 21.86 -13.15 -1.06
CA LEU A 81 21.73 -12.61 -2.43
C LEU A 81 21.24 -11.15 -2.46
N PHE A 82 20.47 -10.74 -1.45
CA PHE A 82 19.98 -9.37 -1.30
C PHE A 82 19.51 -9.10 0.13
N ARG A 83 19.66 -7.83 0.54
CA ARG A 83 19.16 -7.25 1.79
C ARG A 83 18.12 -6.19 1.45
N ILE A 84 17.00 -6.18 2.16
CA ILE A 84 15.98 -5.13 2.12
C ILE A 84 15.56 -4.86 3.57
N ASN A 85 15.47 -3.59 3.95
CA ASN A 85 14.85 -3.09 5.18
C ASN A 85 14.20 -1.74 4.87
N ASN A 86 13.09 -1.76 4.15
CA ASN A 86 12.36 -0.55 3.78
C ASN A 86 11.26 -0.26 4.81
N HIS A 87 11.13 0.99 5.23
CA HIS A 87 10.08 1.50 6.10
C HIS A 87 9.26 2.56 5.36
N PHE A 88 7.97 2.61 5.66
CA PHE A 88 6.99 3.48 5.03
C PHE A 88 6.00 3.96 6.07
N THR A 89 5.73 5.27 6.14
CA THR A 89 4.76 5.84 7.08
C THR A 89 3.89 6.85 6.35
N SER A 90 2.56 6.68 6.40
CA SER A 90 1.61 7.68 5.90
C SER A 90 0.74 8.24 7.04
N PHE A 91 0.53 9.55 6.99
CA PHE A 91 -0.38 10.31 7.83
C PHE A 91 -1.51 10.89 6.94
N MET A 92 -2.76 10.62 7.31
CA MET A 92 -3.94 10.96 6.50
C MET A 92 -5.13 11.40 7.35
N GLU A 93 -6.04 12.19 6.77
CA GLU A 93 -7.28 12.60 7.45
C GLU A 93 -8.22 11.41 7.71
N MET A 94 -8.82 11.32 8.89
CA MET A 94 -9.70 10.19 9.25
C MET A 94 -10.93 10.03 8.35
N ASN A 95 -11.54 11.13 7.89
CA ASN A 95 -12.80 11.08 7.16
C ASN A 95 -12.62 10.90 5.63
N SER A 96 -11.61 11.55 5.07
CA SER A 96 -11.36 11.58 3.62
C SER A 96 -10.30 10.56 3.17
N PHE A 97 -9.45 10.11 4.11
CA PHE A 97 -8.21 9.38 3.86
C PHE A 97 -7.24 10.11 2.91
N SER A 98 -7.44 11.41 2.68
CA SER A 98 -6.48 12.24 1.95
C SER A 98 -5.13 12.15 2.64
N PRO A 99 -4.03 11.83 1.93
CA PRO A 99 -2.71 11.90 2.53
C PRO A 99 -2.39 13.36 2.88
N LEU A 100 -1.71 13.57 4.00
CA LEU A 100 -1.02 14.82 4.32
C LEU A 100 0.48 14.64 4.08
N ARG A 101 1.03 13.49 4.50
CA ARG A 101 2.47 13.24 4.53
C ARG A 101 2.79 11.76 4.43
N TYR A 102 3.56 11.38 3.42
CA TYR A 102 4.09 10.04 3.21
C TYR A 102 5.62 10.06 3.30
N VAL A 103 6.18 9.27 4.20
CA VAL A 103 7.63 9.14 4.42
C VAL A 103 8.06 7.76 3.95
N LYS A 104 9.13 7.70 3.16
CA LYS A 104 9.78 6.47 2.71
C LYS A 104 11.21 6.47 3.23
N GLU A 105 11.61 5.41 3.92
CA GLU A 105 13.01 5.17 4.29
C GLU A 105 13.42 3.85 3.62
N ILE A 106 14.28 3.96 2.61
CA ILE A 106 14.63 2.87 1.71
C ILE A 106 16.07 2.45 1.99
N ASP A 107 16.27 1.19 2.35
CA ASP A 107 17.59 0.61 2.58
C ASP A 107 17.64 -0.81 1.98
N GLN A 108 18.18 -0.92 0.78
CA GLN A 108 18.22 -2.16 -0.01
C GLN A 108 19.51 -2.28 -0.83
N GLU A 109 20.00 -3.50 -1.01
CA GLU A 109 21.15 -3.85 -1.87
C GLU A 109 21.16 -5.34 -2.20
N GLY A 110 21.83 -5.75 -3.28
CA GLY A 110 22.02 -7.17 -3.58
C GLY A 110 22.59 -7.44 -4.97
N LEU A 111 22.85 -8.70 -5.28
CA LEU A 111 23.43 -9.16 -6.54
C LEU A 111 22.60 -8.75 -7.78
N PHE A 112 21.28 -8.64 -7.60
CA PHE A 112 20.32 -8.23 -8.64
C PHE A 112 19.45 -7.03 -8.23
N ILE A 113 19.83 -6.31 -7.16
CA ILE A 113 19.09 -5.14 -6.63
C ILE A 113 20.05 -3.96 -6.52
N GLN A 114 19.75 -2.87 -7.23
CA GLN A 114 20.55 -1.64 -7.13
C GLN A 114 20.58 -1.14 -5.68
N ARG A 115 21.78 -0.95 -5.13
CA ARG A 115 21.96 -0.38 -3.79
C ARG A 115 21.31 0.99 -3.69
N LYS A 116 20.43 1.17 -2.70
CA LYS A 116 19.72 2.42 -2.39
C LYS A 116 19.61 2.54 -0.87
N ASN A 117 20.08 3.67 -0.36
CA ASN A 117 19.96 4.07 1.03
C ASN A 117 19.54 5.56 0.99
N TYR A 118 18.27 5.87 1.28
CA TYR A 118 17.74 7.24 1.25
C TYR A 118 16.42 7.38 2.01
N SER A 119 16.11 8.62 2.42
CA SER A 119 14.85 8.99 3.04
C SER A 119 14.18 10.13 2.26
N GLU A 120 12.92 9.93 1.92
CA GLU A 120 12.12 10.85 1.11
C GLU A 120 10.79 11.14 1.80
N THR A 121 10.50 12.42 2.03
CA THR A 121 9.21 12.89 2.56
C THR A 121 8.41 13.54 1.45
N ILE A 122 7.14 13.15 1.33
CA ILE A 122 6.21 13.63 0.33
C ILE A 122 5.05 14.28 1.08
N THR A 123 4.98 15.61 1.05
CA THR A 123 3.90 16.39 1.69
C THR A 123 2.87 16.72 0.62
N PHE A 124 1.61 16.33 0.86
CA PHE A 124 0.50 16.48 -0.07
C PHE A 124 -0.33 17.73 0.27
N ASP A 125 -0.78 18.42 -0.77
CA ASP A 125 -1.82 19.45 -0.71
C ASP A 125 -3.01 18.94 -1.54
N SER A 126 -4.06 18.53 -0.84
CA SER A 126 -5.28 17.99 -1.44
C SER A 126 -6.12 19.06 -2.15
N ILE A 127 -5.97 20.34 -1.78
CA ILE A 127 -6.74 21.48 -2.32
C ILE A 127 -6.09 21.96 -3.61
N LEU A 128 -4.77 22.16 -3.61
CA LEU A 128 -4.00 22.58 -4.79
C LEU A 128 -3.58 21.40 -5.69
N HIS A 129 -4.05 20.18 -5.39
CA HIS A 129 -3.78 18.94 -6.12
C HIS A 129 -2.28 18.76 -6.44
N LYS A 130 -1.43 18.85 -5.41
CA LYS A 130 0.03 18.77 -5.59
C LYS A 130 0.72 18.06 -4.44
N ALA A 131 1.99 17.72 -4.65
CA ALA A 131 2.88 17.32 -3.57
C ALA A 131 4.25 17.97 -3.68
N ILE A 132 4.86 18.24 -2.53
CA ILE A 132 6.28 18.59 -2.40
C ILE A 132 7.02 17.33 -1.98
N VAL A 133 8.00 16.92 -2.81
CA VAL A 133 8.89 15.78 -2.53
C VAL A 133 10.23 16.33 -2.07
N GLU A 134 10.68 15.91 -0.89
CA GLU A 134 11.93 16.32 -0.25
C GLU A 134 12.83 15.10 0.05
N LYS A 135 14.08 15.12 -0.41
CA LYS A 135 15.10 14.11 -0.11
C LYS A 135 15.98 14.54 1.06
N LYS A 136 15.92 13.80 2.17
CA LYS A 136 16.60 14.12 3.43
C LYS A 136 18.13 14.24 3.30
N GLU A 137 18.75 13.40 2.46
CA GLU A 137 20.21 13.32 2.32
C GLU A 137 20.82 14.45 1.47
N THR A 138 19.99 15.19 0.72
CA THR A 138 20.45 16.20 -0.25
C THR A 138 19.79 17.57 -0.08
N GLY A 139 18.67 17.64 0.66
CA GLY A 139 17.82 18.83 0.70
C GLY A 139 17.10 19.12 -0.63
N GLU A 140 17.19 18.22 -1.63
CA GLU A 140 16.52 18.40 -2.92
C GLU A 140 15.01 18.39 -2.72
N ARG A 141 14.37 19.51 -3.06
CA ARG A 141 12.92 19.69 -3.05
C ARG A 141 12.41 19.84 -4.48
N ARG A 142 11.36 19.11 -4.83
CA ARG A 142 10.62 19.28 -6.10
C ARG A 142 9.12 19.31 -5.85
N GLU A 143 8.44 20.25 -6.48
CA GLU A 143 6.97 20.28 -6.52
C GLU A 143 6.48 19.43 -7.71
N VAL A 144 5.38 18.71 -7.51
CA VAL A 144 4.70 17.93 -8.56
C VAL A 144 3.21 18.26 -8.49
N LEU A 145 2.66 18.79 -9.58
CA LEU A 145 1.23 19.04 -9.75
C LEU A 145 0.54 17.79 -10.31
N PHE A 146 -0.72 17.58 -9.96
CA PHE A 146 -1.55 16.46 -10.38
C PHE A 146 -2.82 16.95 -11.10
N PRO A 147 -3.34 16.20 -12.09
CA PRO A 147 -4.62 16.52 -12.74
C PRO A 147 -5.85 16.21 -11.87
N SER A 148 -5.66 15.54 -10.73
CA SER A 148 -6.70 15.20 -9.75
C SER A 148 -6.09 15.07 -8.36
N HIS A 149 -6.94 14.97 -7.33
CA HIS A 149 -6.55 14.39 -6.05
C HIS A 149 -5.80 13.05 -6.25
N ALA A 150 -4.80 12.78 -5.40
CA ALA A 150 -3.92 11.61 -5.48
C ALA A 150 -3.59 11.07 -4.09
N TYR A 151 -3.43 9.76 -3.98
CA TYR A 151 -3.09 9.07 -2.74
C TYR A 151 -1.66 8.51 -2.77
N ASP A 152 -1.02 8.43 -1.61
CA ASP A 152 0.11 7.50 -1.42
C ASP A 152 -0.39 6.06 -1.19
N PRO A 153 0.44 5.02 -1.40
CA PRO A 153 -0.01 3.63 -1.29
C PRO A 153 -0.60 3.24 0.09
N LEU A 154 -0.12 3.79 1.20
CA LEU A 154 -0.62 3.44 2.54
C LEU A 154 -1.90 4.19 2.91
N ALA A 155 -2.04 5.45 2.47
CA ALA A 155 -3.33 6.16 2.55
C ALA A 155 -4.41 5.44 1.74
N LEU A 156 -4.02 4.92 0.59
CA LEU A 156 -4.85 4.11 -0.29
C LEU A 156 -5.28 2.81 0.40
N PHE A 157 -4.32 2.05 0.94
CA PHE A 157 -4.56 0.85 1.75
C PHE A 157 -5.57 1.09 2.87
N ALA A 158 -5.40 2.16 3.65
CA ALA A 158 -6.27 2.45 4.78
C ALA A 158 -7.68 2.89 4.39
N ARG A 159 -7.82 3.78 3.39
CA ARG A 159 -9.16 4.12 2.83
C ARG A 159 -9.91 2.85 2.45
N TYR A 160 -9.16 1.89 1.92
CA TYR A 160 -9.72 0.70 1.34
C TYR A 160 -9.94 -0.48 2.28
N HIS A 161 -9.11 -0.69 3.30
CA HIS A 161 -9.39 -1.67 4.34
C HIS A 161 -10.49 -1.18 5.30
N LEU A 162 -10.49 0.12 5.65
CA LEU A 162 -11.36 0.66 6.70
C LEU A 162 -12.71 1.14 6.16
N LYS A 163 -12.71 2.08 5.20
CA LYS A 163 -13.91 2.83 4.81
C LYS A 163 -14.76 2.16 3.74
N GLU A 164 -14.16 1.55 2.72
CA GLU A 164 -14.90 1.22 1.48
C GLU A 164 -15.11 -0.31 1.32
N SER A 165 -16.37 -0.77 1.12
CA SER A 165 -16.88 -2.16 1.09
C SER A 165 -17.38 -2.68 -0.28
N LEU A 166 -17.20 -4.00 -0.50
CA LEU A 166 -16.68 -4.55 -1.77
C LEU A 166 -17.69 -5.17 -2.77
N PRO A 167 -17.93 -4.53 -3.93
CA PRO A 167 -18.57 -5.12 -5.10
C PRO A 167 -17.52 -5.72 -6.06
N PRO A 168 -17.69 -6.99 -6.47
CA PRO A 168 -17.00 -7.54 -7.62
C PRO A 168 -17.60 -6.99 -8.93
N ASP A 169 -16.91 -7.28 -10.04
CA ASP A 169 -17.37 -7.03 -11.40
C ASP A 169 -17.57 -5.52 -11.69
N GLN A 170 -16.74 -4.68 -11.04
CA GLN A 170 -16.68 -3.23 -11.20
C GLN A 170 -15.28 -2.72 -11.55
N GLU A 171 -15.23 -1.61 -12.28
CA GLU A 171 -14.01 -0.85 -12.55
C GLU A 171 -13.78 0.21 -11.46
N VAL A 172 -12.58 0.25 -10.89
CA VAL A 172 -12.16 1.27 -9.91
C VAL A 172 -10.97 2.06 -10.44
N ARG A 173 -11.17 3.37 -10.63
CA ARG A 173 -10.16 4.30 -11.14
C ARG A 173 -9.45 5.02 -10.00
N ILE A 174 -8.12 5.09 -10.08
CA ILE A 174 -7.28 5.45 -8.95
C ILE A 174 -6.17 6.38 -9.38
N SER A 175 -5.98 7.48 -8.66
CA SER A 175 -4.84 8.38 -8.84
C SER A 175 -3.85 8.17 -7.70
N ILE A 176 -2.63 7.72 -8.03
CA ILE A 176 -1.59 7.35 -7.08
C ILE A 176 -0.34 8.20 -7.31
N PHE A 177 0.31 8.64 -6.22
CA PHE A 177 1.64 9.22 -6.26
C PHE A 177 2.54 8.59 -5.21
N ASP A 178 3.59 7.91 -5.67
CA ASP A 178 4.59 7.21 -4.85
C ASP A 178 5.83 8.07 -4.51
N GLY A 179 5.79 9.37 -4.82
CA GLY A 179 6.95 10.27 -4.78
C GLY A 179 7.81 10.27 -6.05
N VAL A 180 7.61 9.32 -6.98
CA VAL A 180 8.35 9.25 -8.25
C VAL A 180 7.50 9.79 -9.41
N LYS A 181 6.34 9.19 -9.68
CA LYS A 181 5.50 9.48 -10.86
C LYS A 181 4.01 9.40 -10.49
N PHE A 182 3.23 10.41 -10.90
CA PHE A 182 1.77 10.33 -10.83
C PHE A 182 1.27 9.25 -11.80
N ARG A 183 0.41 8.35 -11.32
CA ARG A 183 -0.13 7.23 -12.07
C ARG A 183 -1.64 7.17 -11.88
N GLN A 184 -2.39 7.31 -12.97
CA GLN A 184 -3.79 6.90 -12.97
C GLN A 184 -3.85 5.41 -13.32
N MET A 185 -4.37 4.60 -12.40
CA MET A 185 -4.55 3.16 -12.54
C MET A 185 -6.02 2.80 -12.65
N VAL A 186 -6.29 1.68 -13.31
CA VAL A 186 -7.63 1.13 -13.48
C VAL A 186 -7.58 -0.32 -12.99
N PHE A 187 -8.31 -0.61 -11.92
CA PHE A 187 -8.44 -1.95 -11.37
C PHE A 187 -9.81 -2.52 -11.72
N GLN A 188 -9.86 -3.80 -12.08
CA GLN A 188 -11.12 -4.54 -12.25
C GLN A 188 -11.30 -5.45 -11.04
N SER A 189 -12.46 -5.36 -10.36
CA SER A 189 -12.82 -6.27 -9.28
C SER A 189 -13.45 -7.54 -9.84
N LYS A 190 -13.14 -8.71 -9.23
CA LYS A 190 -13.64 -10.03 -9.66
C LYS A 190 -13.92 -10.89 -8.43
N ARG A 191 -15.00 -11.68 -8.44
CA ARG A 191 -15.17 -12.74 -7.41
C ARG A 191 -14.05 -13.77 -7.54
N SER A 192 -13.51 -14.20 -6.41
CA SER A 192 -12.48 -15.23 -6.32
C SER A 192 -12.73 -16.07 -5.08
N ARG A 193 -12.29 -17.34 -5.09
CA ARG A 193 -12.25 -18.19 -3.89
C ARG A 193 -10.79 -18.60 -3.68
N VAL A 194 -10.27 -18.42 -2.47
CA VAL A 194 -8.82 -18.57 -2.21
C VAL A 194 -8.56 -19.24 -0.87
N ILE A 195 -7.46 -19.99 -0.80
CA ILE A 195 -6.98 -20.58 0.45
C ILE A 195 -6.03 -19.58 1.13
N SER A 196 -6.46 -19.05 2.27
CA SER A 196 -5.65 -18.22 3.17
C SER A 196 -5.02 -19.07 4.27
N LYS A 197 -3.78 -18.78 4.65
CA LYS A 197 -3.12 -19.40 5.81
C LYS A 197 -3.84 -19.08 7.13
N VAL A 198 -4.50 -17.91 7.21
CA VAL A 198 -5.16 -17.42 8.43
C VAL A 198 -6.61 -17.89 8.54
N PHE A 199 -7.32 -18.01 7.40
CA PHE A 199 -8.78 -18.24 7.38
C PHE A 199 -9.22 -19.54 6.71
N GLY A 200 -8.30 -20.36 6.19
CA GLY A 200 -8.65 -21.50 5.35
C GLY A 200 -9.21 -21.04 4.00
N GLU A 201 -10.15 -21.80 3.44
CA GLU A 201 -10.81 -21.42 2.18
C GLU A 201 -11.85 -20.32 2.41
N VAL A 202 -11.68 -19.18 1.72
CA VAL A 202 -12.55 -18.01 1.84
C VAL A 202 -12.98 -17.44 0.48
N ASP A 203 -14.21 -16.94 0.44
CA ASP A 203 -14.67 -16.11 -0.66
C ASP A 203 -14.02 -14.71 -0.54
N ALA A 204 -13.56 -14.21 -1.68
CA ALA A 204 -12.72 -13.03 -1.80
C ALA A 204 -13.12 -12.18 -3.01
N VAL A 205 -12.72 -10.91 -3.00
CA VAL A 205 -12.69 -10.09 -4.20
C VAL A 205 -11.24 -9.87 -4.59
N CYS A 206 -10.91 -10.23 -5.83
CA CYS A 206 -9.64 -9.93 -6.46
C CYS A 206 -9.74 -8.58 -7.17
N LEU A 207 -8.90 -7.61 -6.82
CA LEU A 207 -8.66 -6.41 -7.61
C LEU A 207 -7.41 -6.61 -8.46
N GLU A 208 -7.58 -6.54 -9.79
CA GLU A 208 -6.52 -6.77 -10.78
C GLU A 208 -6.28 -5.52 -11.64
N SER A 209 -5.02 -5.13 -11.83
CA SER A 209 -4.62 -4.04 -12.74
C SER A 209 -3.30 -4.36 -13.44
N THR A 210 -3.27 -4.16 -14.76
CA THR A 210 -2.03 -4.19 -15.56
C THR A 210 -1.41 -2.80 -15.57
N THR A 211 -0.11 -2.67 -15.31
CA THR A 211 0.56 -1.37 -15.23
C THR A 211 2.02 -1.39 -15.64
N ALA A 212 2.49 -0.28 -16.22
CA ALA A 212 3.88 -0.08 -16.64
C ALA A 212 4.77 0.26 -15.43
N PHE A 213 5.63 -0.66 -15.01
CA PHE A 213 6.50 -0.48 -13.86
C PHE A 213 7.77 0.32 -14.23
N SER A 214 7.94 1.52 -13.69
CA SER A 214 9.19 2.31 -13.80
C SER A 214 10.41 1.51 -13.35
N SER A 215 10.19 0.68 -12.32
CA SER A 215 11.07 -0.39 -11.84
C SER A 215 11.78 -1.18 -12.94
N PHE A 216 11.05 -1.56 -14.00
CA PHE A 216 11.53 -2.43 -15.07
C PHE A 216 11.64 -1.70 -16.42
N GLY A 217 11.79 -0.38 -16.40
CA GLY A 217 11.90 0.45 -17.59
C GLY A 217 10.56 0.73 -18.27
N GLU A 218 9.48 0.87 -17.49
CA GLU A 218 8.08 1.00 -17.93
C GLU A 218 7.56 -0.24 -18.69
N LYS A 219 8.20 -1.41 -18.52
CA LYS A 219 7.61 -2.70 -18.88
C LYS A 219 6.34 -2.98 -18.07
N GLU A 220 5.35 -3.56 -18.73
CA GLU A 220 4.10 -3.97 -18.11
C GLU A 220 4.27 -5.16 -17.16
N GLY A 221 3.32 -5.30 -16.25
CA GLY A 221 3.11 -6.43 -15.35
C GLY A 221 1.76 -6.28 -14.65
N ASN A 222 1.33 -7.30 -13.90
CA ASN A 222 0.04 -7.29 -13.22
C ASN A 222 0.18 -7.11 -11.71
N ILE A 223 -0.75 -6.39 -11.11
CA ILE A 223 -0.95 -6.29 -9.66
C ILE A 223 -2.29 -6.94 -9.35
N ARG A 224 -2.29 -7.98 -8.50
CA ARG A 224 -3.50 -8.65 -8.02
C ARG A 224 -3.57 -8.59 -6.51
N ILE A 225 -4.76 -8.35 -5.98
CA ILE A 225 -4.98 -8.12 -4.56
C ILE A 225 -6.24 -8.86 -4.15
N TRP A 226 -6.14 -9.77 -3.18
CA TRP A 226 -7.29 -10.50 -2.66
C TRP A 226 -7.68 -9.96 -1.29
N TYR A 227 -8.93 -9.53 -1.17
CA TYR A 227 -9.58 -9.13 0.07
C TYR A 227 -10.64 -10.16 0.45
N THR A 228 -10.84 -10.43 1.74
CA THR A 228 -12.02 -11.20 2.19
C THR A 228 -13.30 -10.50 1.75
N ALA A 229 -14.20 -11.22 1.07
CA ALA A 229 -15.46 -10.65 0.60
C ALA A 229 -16.45 -10.40 1.77
N ASN A 230 -16.30 -11.17 2.84
CA ASN A 230 -17.11 -11.10 4.06
C ASN A 230 -16.28 -10.48 5.20
N GLY A 231 -16.93 -9.74 6.10
CA GLY A 231 -16.31 -9.16 7.31
C GLY A 231 -15.36 -7.98 7.04
N ASP A 232 -14.28 -7.92 7.83
CA ASP A 232 -13.34 -6.79 7.96
C ASP A 232 -12.54 -6.40 6.69
N LYS A 233 -12.86 -6.94 5.50
CA LYS A 233 -12.18 -6.62 4.22
C LYS A 233 -10.67 -6.77 4.35
N ILE A 234 -10.25 -7.95 4.78
CA ILE A 234 -8.86 -8.20 5.16
C ILE A 234 -8.06 -8.52 3.89
N PRO A 235 -6.97 -7.78 3.60
CA PRO A 235 -6.06 -8.12 2.51
C PRO A 235 -5.32 -9.41 2.87
N ILE A 236 -5.67 -10.50 2.18
CA ILE A 236 -5.16 -11.84 2.44
C ILE A 236 -4.01 -12.24 1.49
N SER A 237 -3.89 -11.59 0.33
CA SER A 237 -2.72 -11.77 -0.55
C SER A 237 -2.50 -10.59 -1.51
N LEU A 238 -1.22 -10.31 -1.81
CA LEU A 238 -0.75 -9.48 -2.93
C LEU A 238 -0.02 -10.38 -3.92
N GLU A 239 -0.21 -10.19 -5.21
CA GLU A 239 0.68 -10.74 -6.25
C GLU A 239 1.18 -9.61 -7.16
N LEU A 240 2.50 -9.54 -7.31
CA LEU A 240 3.20 -8.69 -8.26
C LEU A 240 3.78 -9.60 -9.35
N ASP A 241 3.10 -9.61 -10.49
CA ASP A 241 3.45 -10.36 -11.70
C ASP A 241 4.36 -9.49 -12.56
N LEU A 242 5.67 -9.63 -12.35
CA LEU A 242 6.70 -8.73 -12.86
C LEU A 242 7.48 -9.37 -14.02
N PRO A 243 8.09 -8.57 -14.93
CA PRO A 243 8.97 -9.05 -16.01
C PRO A 243 10.20 -9.88 -15.59
N VAL A 244 10.43 -10.05 -14.28
CA VAL A 244 11.51 -10.84 -13.68
C VAL A 244 10.97 -12.02 -12.84
N GLY A 245 9.70 -12.39 -13.04
CA GLY A 245 8.98 -13.43 -12.33
C GLY A 245 8.14 -12.92 -11.15
N VAL A 246 7.08 -13.67 -10.84
CA VAL A 246 6.07 -13.34 -9.83
C VAL A 246 6.64 -13.28 -8.41
N VAL A 247 6.22 -12.28 -7.63
CA VAL A 247 6.39 -12.21 -6.17
C VAL A 247 5.01 -12.13 -5.52
N ARG A 248 4.69 -13.08 -4.64
CA ARG A 248 3.38 -13.15 -3.96
C ARG A 248 3.56 -13.00 -2.45
N PHE A 249 2.88 -12.03 -1.86
CA PHE A 249 2.75 -11.87 -0.42
C PHE A 249 1.47 -12.58 0.03
N GLU A 250 1.57 -13.38 1.08
CA GLU A 250 0.45 -14.09 1.70
C GLU A 250 0.35 -13.65 3.16
N LEU A 251 -0.87 -13.32 3.61
CA LEU A 251 -1.12 -13.00 5.01
C LEU A 251 -0.86 -14.23 5.87
N GLU A 252 -0.11 -14.03 6.95
CA GLU A 252 0.36 -15.09 7.84
C GLU A 252 -0.17 -14.95 9.27
N GLU A 253 -0.34 -13.71 9.73
CA GLU A 253 -0.74 -13.39 11.11
C GLU A 253 -1.43 -12.03 11.13
N ILE A 254 -2.40 -11.87 12.02
CA ILE A 254 -2.99 -10.58 12.40
C ILE A 254 -2.80 -10.44 13.91
N ARG A 255 -2.33 -9.27 14.34
CA ARG A 255 -2.24 -8.89 15.75
C ARG A 255 -3.17 -7.73 16.02
N GLU A 256 -3.84 -7.77 17.16
CA GLU A 256 -4.67 -6.68 17.69
C GLU A 256 -4.13 -6.31 19.08
N GLY A 257 -4.19 -5.03 19.44
CA GLY A 257 -3.71 -4.48 20.72
C GLY A 257 -4.42 -3.20 21.13
#